data_AF-Q4CK98-F1
#
_entry.id   AF-Q4CK98-F1
#
_cell.length_a   1.000
_cell.length_b   1.000
_cell.length_c   1.000
_cell.angle_alpha   90.00
_cell.angle_beta   90.00
_cell.angle_gamma   90.00
#
_symmetry.space_group_name_H-M   'P 1'
#
loop_
_entity.id
_entity.type
_entity.pdbx_description
1 polymer ?
#
loop_
_entity_poly.entity_id
_entity_poly.type
_entity_poly.pdbx_seq_one_letter_code
_entity_poly.pdbx_strand_id
1 'polypeptide(L)'
;MGLLLGEVTVHHGCSTTVAVSSETVKVATTVSPAISTGAKSFGGNVNAPTPTPTSTSTVRKRANVWGAWILQRSVRRADRVEIAPEMLASASDEAERYTKQVGHHTRVIGWYHSHPRITPYPSQVDLRSQGSYQQMESGWVGLIFSVFYSDATNRNSVSIHCFQTGPGETHEKVEIEIVPVGSMPLKSLPPCEVTHRLLHVFRSEVNAAVELVRRRCKDAPDAMAAAFALQEVQLYTLEKLIAQPTLRHLRACISYMEREVKRLEKELAAQNS
;
A
#
# COMPACT_ATOMS: atom_id res chain seq x y z
N MET A 1 2.63 6.39 3.33
CA MET A 1 3.68 5.81 2.49
C MET A 1 3.97 4.42 3.02
N GLY A 2 4.22 3.47 2.14
CA GLY A 2 4.68 2.15 2.53
C GLY A 2 5.45 1.47 1.40
N LEU A 3 5.89 0.25 1.69
CA LEU A 3 6.57 -0.63 0.75
C LEU A 3 5.64 -1.74 0.29
N LEU A 4 5.86 -2.23 -0.93
CA LEU A 4 5.10 -3.32 -1.54
C LEU A 4 5.89 -4.62 -1.40
N LEU A 5 5.23 -5.65 -0.88
CA LEU A 5 5.81 -6.97 -0.68
C LEU A 5 5.24 -7.92 -1.73
N GLY A 6 6.13 -8.66 -2.39
CA GLY A 6 5.75 -9.52 -3.50
C GLY A 6 6.92 -10.17 -4.21
N GLU A 7 6.71 -10.54 -5.47
CA GLU A 7 7.74 -11.04 -6.37
C GLU A 7 7.64 -10.38 -7.74
N VAL A 8 8.78 -10.15 -8.37
CA VAL A 8 8.84 -9.81 -9.80
C VAL A 8 9.11 -11.08 -10.58
N THR A 9 8.13 -11.52 -11.37
CA THR A 9 8.27 -12.65 -12.30
C THR A 9 8.59 -12.15 -13.70
N VAL A 10 9.20 -13.01 -14.53
CA VAL A 10 9.54 -12.71 -15.91
C VAL A 10 8.62 -13.49 -16.84
N HIS A 11 7.99 -12.80 -17.81
CA HIS A 11 7.06 -13.37 -18.78
C HIS A 11 7.35 -12.83 -20.20
N HIS A 12 6.84 -13.53 -21.20
CA HIS A 12 6.80 -13.08 -22.60
C HIS A 12 5.46 -12.36 -22.85
N GLY A 13 5.44 -11.07 -23.21
CA GLY A 13 4.19 -10.29 -23.41
C GLY A 13 4.46 -8.78 -23.41
N CYS A 14 3.56 -7.85 -23.82
CA CYS A 14 3.83 -6.49 -24.40
C CYS A 14 4.32 -5.31 -23.50
N SER A 15 4.20 -5.37 -22.19
CA SER A 15 4.70 -4.34 -21.26
C SER A 15 5.04 -4.93 -19.88
N THR A 16 5.70 -4.14 -19.01
CA THR A 16 5.71 -4.43 -17.56
C THR A 16 4.27 -4.31 -17.04
N THR A 17 3.85 -5.24 -16.18
CA THR A 17 2.51 -5.26 -15.59
C THR A 17 2.59 -5.45 -14.08
N VAL A 18 1.55 -5.05 -13.35
CA VAL A 18 1.42 -5.30 -11.91
C VAL A 18 0.13 -6.06 -11.62
N ALA A 19 0.23 -7.16 -10.91
CA ALA A 19 -0.90 -7.85 -10.30
C ALA A 19 -0.91 -7.51 -8.80
N VAL A 20 -1.93 -6.81 -8.32
CA VAL A 20 -2.04 -6.43 -6.90
C VAL A 20 -3.19 -7.20 -6.25
N SER A 21 -2.93 -7.85 -5.12
CA SER A 21 -3.98 -8.54 -4.39
C SER A 21 -5.03 -7.55 -3.89
N SER A 22 -6.30 -7.94 -3.98
CA SER A 22 -7.42 -7.10 -3.56
C SER A 22 -7.29 -6.64 -2.09
N GLU A 23 -6.69 -7.48 -1.26
CA GLU A 23 -6.37 -7.28 0.15
C GLU A 23 -5.33 -6.17 0.31
N THR A 24 -4.27 -6.18 -0.51
CA THR A 24 -3.24 -5.14 -0.50
C THR A 24 -3.81 -3.79 -0.93
N VAL A 25 -4.69 -3.77 -1.93
CA VAL A 25 -5.39 -2.54 -2.34
C VAL A 25 -6.22 -1.97 -1.19
N LYS A 26 -7.04 -2.79 -0.52
CA LYS A 26 -7.84 -2.36 0.64
C LYS A 26 -6.96 -1.73 1.72
N VAL A 27 -5.85 -2.39 2.03
CA VAL A 27 -4.88 -1.90 3.01
C VAL A 27 -4.29 -0.55 2.60
N ALA A 28 -3.77 -0.42 1.37
CA ALA A 28 -3.15 0.81 0.91
C ALA A 28 -4.15 2.00 0.84
N THR A 29 -5.42 1.72 0.54
CA THR A 29 -6.49 2.72 0.62
C THR A 29 -6.89 3.08 2.06
N THR A 30 -6.82 2.15 3.01
CA THR A 30 -7.16 2.39 4.43
C THR A 30 -6.06 3.15 5.18
N VAL A 31 -4.80 2.95 4.78
CA VAL A 31 -3.62 3.64 5.34
C VAL A 31 -3.49 5.07 4.81
N SER A 32 -4.12 5.36 3.68
CA SER A 32 -4.37 6.72 3.24
C SER A 32 -5.49 7.31 4.10
N PRO A 33 -5.49 8.62 4.44
CA PRO A 33 -6.50 9.14 5.34
C PRO A 33 -7.89 8.74 4.80
N ALA A 34 -8.69 8.11 5.66
CA ALA A 34 -10.11 7.77 5.55
C ALA A 34 -10.72 7.47 4.16
N ILE A 35 -10.94 6.20 3.82
CA ILE A 35 -11.98 5.82 2.85
C ILE A 35 -12.97 4.84 3.46
N SER A 36 -14.21 5.33 3.57
CA SER A 36 -15.42 4.52 3.58
C SER A 36 -15.72 4.07 2.14
N THR A 37 -15.84 2.75 1.97
CA THR A 37 -16.73 2.06 1.00
C THR A 37 -16.86 2.62 -0.43
N GLY A 38 -16.32 1.89 -1.41
CA GLY A 38 -16.88 1.84 -2.77
C GLY A 38 -16.00 2.42 -3.87
N ALA A 39 -14.84 1.81 -4.15
CA ALA A 39 -14.14 2.04 -5.42
C ALA A 39 -14.58 0.99 -6.45
N LYS A 40 -15.37 1.42 -7.46
CA LYS A 40 -15.55 0.69 -8.72
C LYS A 40 -14.41 1.10 -9.66
N SER A 41 -13.69 0.15 -10.23
CA SER A 41 -12.76 0.43 -11.32
C SER A 41 -13.56 0.83 -12.58
N PHE A 42 -13.28 2.00 -13.14
CA PHE A 42 -13.80 2.40 -14.44
C PHE A 42 -12.67 2.25 -15.46
N GLY A 43 -12.75 1.21 -16.30
CA GLY A 43 -11.89 1.03 -17.47
C GLY A 43 -12.38 1.93 -18.60
N GLY A 44 -11.72 3.07 -18.80
CA GLY A 44 -11.92 3.92 -19.97
C GLY A 44 -11.10 3.42 -21.14
N ASN A 45 -11.79 2.96 -22.20
CA ASN A 45 -11.21 2.58 -23.49
C ASN A 45 -10.79 3.85 -24.24
N VAL A 46 -9.50 4.01 -24.52
CA VAL A 46 -8.99 5.03 -25.45
C VAL A 46 -8.24 4.30 -26.56
N ASN A 47 -8.83 4.30 -27.75
CA ASN A 47 -8.20 3.80 -28.97
C ASN A 47 -6.98 4.68 -29.30
N ALA A 48 -5.78 4.10 -29.18
CA ALA A 48 -4.56 4.67 -29.74
C ALA A 48 -4.04 3.75 -30.86
N PRO A 49 -3.40 4.29 -31.92
CA PRO A 49 -3.04 3.51 -33.11
C PRO A 49 -1.91 2.51 -32.80
N THR A 50 -2.06 1.30 -33.32
CA THR A 50 -1.11 0.18 -33.19
C THR A 50 0.21 0.49 -33.90
N PRO A 51 1.38 0.48 -33.22
CA PRO A 51 2.66 0.39 -33.90
C PRO A 51 2.96 -1.08 -34.27
N THR A 52 3.43 -1.28 -35.49
CA THR A 52 3.88 -2.56 -36.06
C THR A 52 4.92 -3.28 -35.19
N PRO A 53 4.82 -4.61 -34.97
CA PRO A 53 5.75 -5.34 -34.11
C PRO A 53 7.05 -5.64 -34.87
N THR A 54 8.12 -4.92 -34.55
CA THR A 54 9.48 -5.41 -34.80
C THR A 54 9.79 -6.47 -33.75
N SER A 55 9.94 -7.72 -34.20
CA SER A 55 10.22 -8.90 -33.40
C SER A 55 11.62 -8.86 -32.80
N THR A 56 11.74 -8.29 -31.61
CA THR A 56 12.80 -8.62 -30.65
C THR A 56 12.11 -9.18 -29.42
N SER A 57 12.55 -10.34 -28.91
CA SER A 57 11.97 -10.97 -27.72
C SER A 57 12.29 -10.11 -26.49
N THR A 58 11.50 -9.06 -26.27
CA THR A 58 11.66 -8.21 -25.10
C THR A 58 11.16 -8.99 -23.89
N VAL A 59 12.09 -9.41 -23.04
CA VAL A 59 11.84 -9.98 -21.72
C VAL A 59 11.00 -8.98 -20.93
N ARG A 60 9.84 -9.40 -20.40
CA ARG A 60 8.95 -8.48 -19.67
C ARG A 60 8.73 -8.95 -18.25
N LYS A 61 8.51 -7.99 -17.36
CA LYS A 61 8.42 -8.23 -15.92
C LYS A 61 6.99 -8.06 -15.43
N ARG A 62 6.54 -8.91 -14.51
CA ARG A 62 5.28 -8.75 -13.79
C ARG A 62 5.56 -8.64 -12.31
N ALA A 63 5.16 -7.53 -11.70
CA ALA A 63 5.23 -7.34 -10.26
C ALA A 63 3.95 -7.91 -9.62
N ASN A 64 4.08 -9.01 -8.89
CA ASN A 64 2.98 -9.64 -8.16
C ASN A 64 3.04 -9.17 -6.71
N VAL A 65 2.10 -8.33 -6.30
CA VAL A 65 2.05 -7.68 -4.99
C VAL A 65 0.97 -8.35 -4.14
N TRP A 66 1.36 -8.97 -3.03
CA TRP A 66 0.44 -9.63 -2.09
C TRP A 66 0.57 -9.17 -0.65
N GLY A 67 1.49 -8.25 -0.35
CA GLY A 67 1.60 -7.62 0.96
C GLY A 67 1.98 -6.14 0.85
N ALA A 68 1.78 -5.44 1.96
CA ALA A 68 2.21 -4.07 2.12
C ALA A 68 2.81 -3.86 3.51
N TRP A 69 3.86 -3.05 3.57
CA TRP A 69 4.54 -2.69 4.81
C TRP A 69 4.42 -1.19 5.06
N ILE A 70 3.86 -0.82 6.20
CA ILE A 70 3.67 0.59 6.56
C ILE A 70 4.96 1.13 7.18
N LEU A 71 5.45 2.21 6.60
CA LEU A 71 6.62 2.93 7.07
C LEU A 71 6.21 3.99 8.10
N GLN A 72 7.02 4.11 9.15
CA GLN A 72 7.03 5.29 10.00
C GLN A 72 7.69 6.44 9.23
N ARG A 73 7.02 7.60 9.10
CA ARG A 73 7.61 8.74 8.40
C ARG A 73 8.55 9.49 9.33
N SER A 74 9.85 9.34 9.12
CA SER A 74 10.88 10.12 9.81
C SER A 74 10.93 11.58 9.33
N VAL A 75 10.62 11.83 8.05
CA VAL A 75 10.62 13.17 7.45
C VAL A 75 9.19 13.59 7.08
N ARG A 76 8.72 14.71 7.64
CA ARG A 76 7.40 15.30 7.39
C ARG A 76 7.49 16.53 6.48
N ARG A 77 8.16 16.41 5.34
CA ARG A 77 8.14 17.45 4.28
C ARG A 77 7.12 17.05 3.22
N ALA A 78 6.37 18.03 2.71
CA ALA A 78 5.26 17.79 1.79
C ALA A 78 5.71 17.20 0.44
N ASP A 79 6.98 17.42 0.07
CA ASP A 79 7.56 17.14 -1.24
C ASP A 79 8.59 16.02 -1.24
N ARG A 80 8.97 15.46 -0.08
CA ARG A 80 10.04 14.44 -0.02
C ARG A 80 9.50 13.06 0.30
N VAL A 81 9.76 12.15 -0.62
CA VAL A 81 9.35 10.75 -0.56
C VAL A 81 10.60 9.88 -0.69
N GLU A 82 11.43 9.93 0.34
CA GLU A 82 12.66 9.14 0.46
C GLU A 82 12.48 8.11 1.59
N ILE A 83 12.71 6.86 1.27
CA ILE A 83 12.75 5.71 2.18
C ILE A 83 14.19 5.56 2.65
N ALA A 84 14.42 5.68 3.95
CA ALA A 84 15.75 5.49 4.53
C ALA A 84 16.21 4.03 4.38
N PRO A 85 17.51 3.76 4.17
CA PRO A 85 18.03 2.40 3.99
C PRO A 85 17.66 1.42 5.12
N GLU A 86 17.60 1.90 6.36
CA GLU A 86 17.24 1.10 7.54
C GLU A 86 15.77 0.64 7.48
N MET A 87 14.92 1.46 6.86
CA MET A 87 13.51 1.14 6.66
C MET A 87 13.32 0.10 5.55
N LEU A 88 14.16 0.14 4.51
CA LEU A 88 14.22 -0.91 3.49
C LEU A 88 14.69 -2.23 4.10
N ALA A 89 15.75 -2.21 4.92
CA ALA A 89 16.24 -3.39 5.63
C ALA A 89 15.15 -4.02 6.52
N SER A 90 14.46 -3.21 7.32
CA SER A 90 13.36 -3.67 8.17
C SER A 90 12.19 -4.28 7.37
N ALA A 91 11.95 -3.80 6.15
CA ALA A 91 10.92 -4.34 5.28
C ALA A 91 11.37 -5.62 4.56
N SER A 92 12.67 -5.76 4.30
CA SER A 92 13.26 -7.00 3.80
C SER A 92 13.16 -8.13 4.83
N ASP A 93 13.47 -7.86 6.09
CA ASP A 93 13.29 -8.83 7.19
C ASP A 93 11.83 -9.30 7.29
N GLU A 94 10.89 -8.37 7.11
CA GLU A 94 9.47 -8.71 7.06
C GLU A 94 9.10 -9.54 5.83
N ALA A 95 9.69 -9.25 4.67
CA ALA A 95 9.46 -10.02 3.46
C ALA A 95 9.94 -11.47 3.61
N GLU A 96 11.02 -11.70 4.35
CA GLU A 96 11.47 -13.05 4.72
C GLU A 96 10.49 -13.75 5.65
N ARG A 97 9.90 -13.03 6.61
CA ARG A 97 8.81 -13.57 7.45
C ARG A 97 7.60 -13.95 6.60
N TYR A 98 7.20 -13.09 5.67
CA TYR A 98 6.12 -13.36 4.70
C TYR A 98 6.42 -14.62 3.89
N THR A 99 7.66 -14.78 3.40
CA THR A 99 8.08 -15.95 2.62
C THR A 99 7.78 -17.26 3.34
N LYS A 100 8.08 -17.33 4.65
CA LYS A 100 7.79 -18.50 5.49
C LYS A 100 6.28 -18.73 5.66
N GLN A 101 5.50 -17.66 5.76
CA GLN A 101 4.06 -17.74 6.04
C GLN A 101 3.21 -18.03 4.82
N VAL A 102 3.51 -17.44 3.65
CA VAL A 102 2.74 -17.63 2.40
C VAL A 102 3.28 -18.78 1.54
N GLY A 103 4.45 -19.31 1.92
CA GLY A 103 5.09 -20.45 1.25
C GLY A 103 5.62 -20.13 -0.15
N HIS A 104 5.85 -18.85 -0.44
CA HIS A 104 6.33 -18.34 -1.73
C HIS A 104 7.33 -17.19 -1.52
N HIS A 105 8.37 -17.12 -2.35
CA HIS A 105 9.45 -16.15 -2.18
C HIS A 105 8.91 -14.72 -2.26
N THR A 106 9.06 -13.96 -1.19
CA THR A 106 8.57 -12.59 -1.05
C THR A 106 9.74 -11.66 -0.77
N ARG A 107 9.80 -10.54 -1.51
CA ARG A 107 10.77 -9.46 -1.34
C ARG A 107 10.09 -8.10 -1.44
N VAL A 108 10.83 -7.03 -1.17
CA VAL A 108 10.37 -5.67 -1.42
C VAL A 108 10.49 -5.37 -2.91
N ILE A 109 9.38 -5.04 -3.56
CA ILE A 109 9.30 -4.88 -5.04
C ILE A 109 8.76 -3.53 -5.49
N GLY A 110 8.55 -2.60 -4.56
CA GLY A 110 7.96 -1.31 -4.88
C GLY A 110 7.59 -0.53 -3.66
N TRP A 111 6.93 0.60 -3.90
CA TRP A 111 6.48 1.52 -2.87
C TRP A 111 5.15 2.14 -3.23
N TYR A 112 4.48 2.69 -2.24
CA TYR A 112 3.25 3.44 -2.44
C TYR A 112 3.16 4.68 -1.57
N HIS A 113 2.50 5.69 -2.08
CA HIS A 113 2.01 6.85 -1.31
C HIS A 113 0.63 7.28 -1.80
N SER A 114 0.09 8.32 -1.18
CA SER A 114 -1.20 8.85 -1.55
C SER A 114 -1.15 10.34 -1.86
N HIS A 115 -2.02 10.71 -2.79
CA HIS A 115 -2.25 12.04 -3.31
C HIS A 115 -3.63 12.49 -2.83
N PRO A 116 -3.73 13.08 -1.62
CA PRO A 116 -5.00 13.57 -1.12
C PRO A 116 -5.46 14.77 -1.95
N ARG A 117 -6.69 14.71 -2.49
CA ARG A 117 -7.36 15.78 -3.25
C ARG A 117 -6.67 16.22 -4.55
N ILE A 118 -5.67 15.47 -5.01
CA ILE A 118 -4.94 15.75 -6.26
C ILE A 118 -4.93 14.50 -7.15
N THR A 119 -4.57 14.67 -8.42
CA THR A 119 -4.56 13.59 -9.41
C THR A 119 -3.51 12.51 -9.06
N PRO A 120 -3.69 11.26 -9.52
CA PRO A 120 -2.77 10.16 -9.17
C PRO A 120 -1.48 10.15 -10.01
N TYR A 121 -1.20 11.20 -10.79
CA TYR A 121 0.00 11.26 -11.61
C TYR A 121 1.22 11.64 -10.77
N PRO A 122 2.40 11.06 -11.06
CA PRO A 122 3.62 11.32 -10.29
C PRO A 122 4.10 12.76 -10.49
N SER A 123 4.59 13.37 -9.41
CA SER A 123 5.38 14.60 -9.47
C SER A 123 6.80 14.33 -9.99
N GLN A 124 7.56 15.38 -10.29
CA GLN A 124 8.97 15.21 -10.64
C GLN A 124 9.78 14.56 -9.52
N VAL A 125 9.42 14.80 -8.25
CA VAL A 125 10.11 14.16 -7.12
C VAL A 125 9.78 12.67 -7.09
N ASP A 126 8.53 12.28 -7.36
CA ASP A 126 8.14 10.87 -7.43
C ASP A 126 8.89 10.15 -8.55
N LEU A 127 9.05 10.78 -9.72
CA LEU A 127 9.81 10.21 -10.85
C LEU A 127 11.29 10.04 -10.50
N ARG A 128 11.90 11.00 -9.81
CA ARG A 128 13.29 10.89 -9.34
C ARG A 128 13.47 9.77 -8.32
N SER A 129 12.64 9.74 -7.28
CA SER A 129 12.69 8.67 -6.26
C SER A 129 12.47 7.30 -6.89
N GLN A 130 11.47 7.16 -7.76
CA GLN A 130 11.18 5.92 -8.46
C GLN A 130 12.34 5.49 -9.36
N GLY A 131 12.95 6.43 -10.10
CA GLY A 131 14.13 6.17 -10.93
C GLY A 131 15.34 5.70 -10.12
N SER A 132 15.57 6.27 -8.93
CA SER A 132 16.61 5.79 -8.00
C SER A 132 16.34 4.37 -7.52
N TYR A 133 15.09 4.04 -7.13
CA TYR A 133 14.77 2.71 -6.65
C TYR A 133 14.79 1.63 -7.74
N GLN A 134 14.45 1.98 -8.99
CA GLN A 134 14.54 1.07 -10.13
C GLN A 134 15.97 0.62 -10.45
N GLN A 135 16.99 1.33 -9.97
CA GLN A 135 18.39 0.88 -10.10
C GLN A 135 18.67 -0.34 -9.23
N MET A 136 17.93 -0.55 -8.14
CA MET A 136 18.09 -1.70 -7.25
C MET A 136 17.42 -2.97 -7.81
N GLU A 137 16.24 -2.81 -8.43
CA GLU A 137 15.50 -3.90 -9.08
C GLU A 137 14.72 -3.31 -10.26
N SER A 138 14.98 -3.77 -11.48
CA SER A 138 14.32 -3.20 -12.67
C SER A 138 12.81 -3.52 -12.76
N GLY A 139 12.30 -4.45 -11.95
CA GLY A 139 10.87 -4.65 -11.76
C GLY A 139 10.22 -3.78 -10.67
N TRP A 140 10.96 -2.83 -10.08
CA TRP A 140 10.46 -1.97 -9.01
C TRP A 140 9.36 -1.03 -9.51
N VAL A 141 8.24 -0.96 -8.79
CA VAL A 141 7.07 -0.16 -9.18
C VAL A 141 6.67 0.87 -8.13
N GLY A 142 6.20 2.02 -8.59
CA GLY A 142 5.56 3.04 -7.76
C GLY A 142 4.04 2.97 -7.89
N LEU A 143 3.33 3.04 -6.76
CA LEU A 143 1.87 3.15 -6.70
C LEU A 143 1.44 4.47 -6.05
N ILE A 144 0.53 5.19 -6.72
CA ILE A 144 -0.08 6.41 -6.20
C ILE A 144 -1.57 6.18 -6.03
N PHE A 145 -2.04 6.37 -4.80
CA PHE A 145 -3.45 6.35 -4.46
C PHE A 145 -3.97 7.78 -4.39
N SER A 146 -4.75 8.20 -5.39
CA SER A 146 -5.51 9.45 -5.27
C SER A 146 -6.76 9.18 -4.44
N VAL A 147 -6.89 9.93 -3.35
CA VAL A 147 -7.94 9.79 -2.35
C VAL A 147 -8.59 11.16 -2.10
N PHE A 148 -9.89 11.21 -1.86
CA PHE A 148 -10.66 12.47 -1.73
C PHE A 148 -10.57 13.40 -2.95
N TYR A 149 -10.28 12.85 -4.12
CA TYR A 149 -10.32 13.65 -5.34
C TYR A 149 -11.79 13.82 -5.76
N SER A 150 -12.24 15.07 -5.75
CA SER A 150 -13.53 15.45 -6.30
C SER A 150 -13.30 16.00 -7.71
N ASP A 151 -13.92 15.38 -8.71
CA ASP A 151 -13.89 15.90 -10.07
C ASP A 151 -14.78 17.15 -10.22
N ALA A 152 -14.84 17.71 -11.43
CA ALA A 152 -15.72 18.85 -11.73
C ALA A 152 -17.22 18.58 -11.46
N THR A 153 -17.62 17.32 -11.31
CA THR A 153 -18.99 16.92 -10.95
C THR A 153 -19.20 16.76 -9.43
N ASN A 154 -18.21 17.15 -8.62
CA ASN A 154 -18.16 16.95 -7.17
C ASN A 154 -18.31 15.48 -6.75
N ARG A 155 -17.96 14.54 -7.63
CA ARG A 155 -17.96 13.12 -7.28
C ARG A 155 -16.62 12.76 -6.67
N ASN A 156 -16.66 12.29 -5.43
CA ASN A 156 -15.48 11.71 -4.80
C ASN A 156 -15.10 10.44 -5.54
N SER A 157 -13.86 10.38 -5.99
CA SER A 157 -13.26 9.22 -6.63
C SER A 157 -12.03 8.77 -5.88
N VAL A 158 -11.76 7.48 -6.00
CA VAL A 158 -10.54 6.83 -5.53
C VAL A 158 -9.93 6.14 -6.73
N SER A 159 -8.70 6.50 -7.06
CA SER A 159 -7.99 5.95 -8.22
C SER A 159 -6.58 5.51 -7.84
N ILE A 160 -6.14 4.44 -8.48
CA ILE A 160 -4.79 3.88 -8.30
C ILE A 160 -4.05 4.07 -9.61
N HIS A 161 -2.83 4.60 -9.53
CA HIS A 161 -1.95 4.74 -10.67
C HIS A 161 -0.64 4.02 -10.38
N CYS A 162 -0.12 3.30 -11.38
CA CYS A 162 1.13 2.58 -11.29
C CYS A 162 2.07 3.08 -12.36
N PHE A 163 3.32 3.29 -11.98
CA PHE A 163 4.30 3.87 -12.87
C PHE A 163 5.71 3.34 -12.60
N GLN A 164 6.51 3.48 -13.65
CA GLN A 164 7.96 3.45 -13.62
C GLN A 164 8.49 4.77 -14.21
N THR A 165 9.77 5.02 -13.97
CA THR A 165 10.53 6.11 -14.55
C THR A 165 11.38 5.56 -15.69
N GLY A 166 11.13 6.08 -16.89
CA GLY A 166 11.87 5.78 -18.11
C GLY A 166 13.11 6.66 -18.28
N PRO A 167 13.80 6.53 -19.43
CA PRO A 167 14.96 7.37 -19.77
C PRO A 167 14.63 8.87 -19.69
N GLY A 168 15.53 9.67 -19.12
CA GLY A 168 15.34 11.11 -18.98
C GLY A 168 14.26 11.52 -17.95
N GLU A 169 14.04 10.70 -16.92
CA GLU A 169 12.99 10.92 -15.91
C GLU A 169 11.58 10.96 -16.51
N THR A 170 11.35 10.23 -17.60
CA THR A 170 10.04 10.17 -18.26
C THR A 170 9.06 9.29 -17.48
N HIS A 171 7.78 9.67 -17.50
CA HIS A 171 6.73 8.89 -16.86
C HIS A 171 6.30 7.72 -17.76
N GLU A 172 6.48 6.49 -17.28
CA GLU A 172 6.01 5.28 -17.94
C GLU A 172 4.86 4.65 -17.14
N LYS A 173 3.67 4.59 -17.73
CA LYS A 173 2.50 3.96 -17.09
C LYS A 173 2.67 2.43 -17.11
N VAL A 174 2.42 1.80 -15.97
CA VAL A 174 2.39 0.34 -15.83
C VAL A 174 0.95 -0.12 -15.68
N GLU A 175 0.54 -1.13 -16.44
CA GLU A 175 -0.82 -1.67 -16.34
C GLU A 175 -1.04 -2.41 -15.01
N ILE A 176 -2.17 -2.14 -14.37
CA ILE A 176 -2.54 -2.73 -13.08
C ILE A 176 -3.72 -3.68 -13.28
N GLU A 177 -3.58 -4.87 -12.73
CA GLU A 177 -4.64 -5.84 -12.55
C GLU A 177 -4.88 -6.06 -11.05
N ILE A 178 -6.12 -5.90 -10.60
CA ILE A 178 -6.52 -6.25 -9.23
C ILE A 178 -7.02 -7.69 -9.25
N VAL A 179 -6.33 -8.57 -8.54
CA VAL A 179 -6.61 -10.00 -8.50
C VAL A 179 -7.03 -10.45 -7.10
N PRO A 180 -7.98 -11.39 -6.97
CA PRO A 180 -8.27 -12.01 -5.69
C PRO A 180 -7.02 -12.69 -5.11
N VAL A 181 -6.80 -12.60 -3.79
CA VAL A 181 -5.63 -13.25 -3.16
C VAL A 181 -5.57 -14.76 -3.39
N GLY A 182 -6.73 -15.43 -3.51
CA GLY A 182 -6.80 -16.86 -3.82
C GLY A 182 -6.34 -17.23 -5.24
N SER A 183 -6.17 -16.24 -6.13
CA SER A 183 -5.64 -16.43 -7.49
C SER A 183 -4.14 -16.12 -7.58
N MET A 184 -3.50 -15.70 -6.49
CA MET A 184 -2.06 -15.47 -6.42
C MET A 184 -1.30 -16.79 -6.22
N PRO A 185 -0.01 -16.88 -6.60
CA PRO A 185 0.81 -18.09 -6.48
C PRO A 185 1.26 -18.37 -5.02
N LEU A 186 0.32 -18.37 -4.07
CA LEU A 186 0.59 -18.51 -2.64
C LEU A 186 0.10 -19.86 -2.13
N LYS A 187 0.85 -20.47 -1.21
CA LYS A 187 0.42 -21.71 -0.52
C LYS A 187 -0.58 -21.43 0.61
N SER A 188 -0.56 -20.20 1.11
CA SER A 188 -1.33 -19.74 2.26
C SER A 188 -1.58 -18.24 2.15
N LEU A 189 -2.65 -17.78 2.78
CA LEU A 189 -3.02 -16.37 2.77
C LEU A 189 -1.95 -15.52 3.48
N PRO A 190 -1.64 -14.31 2.97
CA PRO A 190 -0.79 -13.35 3.67
C PRO A 190 -1.36 -12.99 5.05
N PRO A 191 -0.51 -12.66 6.02
CA PRO A 191 -0.95 -12.25 7.35
C PRO A 191 -1.78 -10.94 7.29
N CYS A 192 -2.94 -10.93 7.94
CA CYS A 192 -3.81 -9.76 8.02
C CYS A 192 -3.39 -8.80 9.16
N GLU A 193 -2.13 -8.38 9.17
CA GLU A 193 -1.54 -7.59 10.27
C GLU A 193 -1.40 -6.10 9.97
N VAL A 194 -1.72 -5.67 8.75
CA VAL A 194 -1.35 -4.31 8.32
C VAL A 194 -2.07 -3.21 9.10
N THR A 195 -3.34 -3.42 9.47
CA THR A 195 -4.06 -2.44 10.31
C THR A 195 -3.49 -2.36 11.73
N HIS A 196 -3.09 -3.50 12.30
CA HIS A 196 -2.39 -3.53 13.58
C HIS A 196 -1.06 -2.76 13.48
N ARG A 197 -0.30 -3.00 12.41
CA ARG A 197 0.94 -2.26 12.13
C ARG A 197 0.70 -0.76 11.97
N LEU A 198 -0.37 -0.33 11.31
CA LEU A 198 -0.74 1.08 11.16
C LEU A 198 -0.90 1.76 12.53
N LEU A 199 -1.67 1.13 13.42
CA LEU A 199 -1.93 1.65 14.77
C LEU A 199 -0.65 1.75 15.60
N HIS A 200 0.23 0.74 15.50
CA HIS A 200 1.55 0.78 16.14
C HIS A 200 2.44 1.89 15.59
N VAL A 201 2.48 2.07 14.27
CA VAL A 201 3.25 3.16 13.63
C VAL A 201 2.75 4.51 14.13
N PHE A 202 1.45 4.75 14.16
CA PHE A 202 0.91 6.00 14.68
C PHE A 202 1.25 6.23 16.16
N ARG A 203 1.14 5.21 17.00
CA ARG A 203 1.52 5.30 18.41
C ARG A 203 3.01 5.62 18.57
N SER A 204 3.87 4.95 17.81
CA SER A 204 5.31 5.21 17.79
C SER A 204 5.65 6.62 17.31
N GLU A 205 4.95 7.15 16.31
CA GLU A 205 5.13 8.53 15.85
C GLU A 205 4.74 9.56 16.92
N VAL A 206 3.65 9.34 17.64
CA VAL A 206 3.23 10.22 18.75
C VAL A 206 4.28 10.16 19.88
N ASN A 207 4.74 8.96 20.25
CA ASN A 207 5.76 8.79 21.28
C ASN A 207 7.09 9.44 20.90
N ALA A 208 7.51 9.32 19.63
CA ALA A 208 8.72 9.95 19.12
C ALA A 208 8.63 11.49 19.15
N ALA A 209 7.45 12.06 18.94
CA ALA A 209 7.23 13.51 19.06
C ALA A 209 7.41 13.99 20.51
N VAL A 210 6.93 13.23 21.50
CA VAL A 210 7.15 13.54 22.93
C VAL A 210 8.63 13.47 23.28
N GLU A 211 9.33 12.44 22.80
CA GLU A 211 10.78 12.29 23.00
C GLU A 211 11.58 13.43 22.35
N LEU A 212 11.14 13.92 21.19
CA LEU A 212 11.74 15.10 20.56
C LEU A 212 11.62 16.35 21.46
N VAL A 213 10.47 16.57 22.08
CA VAL A 213 10.26 17.68 23.03
C VAL A 213 11.16 17.51 24.24
N ARG A 214 11.20 16.31 24.83
CA ARG A 214 12.09 15.97 25.96
C ARG A 214 13.53 16.39 25.68
N ARG A 215 14.08 15.95 24.55
CA ARG A 215 15.48 16.24 24.15
C ARG A 215 15.73 17.73 23.91
N ARG A 216 14.80 18.42 23.25
CA ARG A 216 14.95 19.86 22.93
C ARG A 216 14.80 20.76 24.15
N CYS A 217 13.90 20.41 25.05
CA CYS A 217 13.56 21.21 26.22
C CYS A 217 14.31 20.77 27.49
N LYS A 218 15.17 19.74 27.40
CA LYS A 218 15.96 19.21 28.54
C LYS A 218 15.09 18.94 29.77
N ASP A 219 13.98 18.23 29.55
CA ASP A 219 13.01 17.87 30.60
C ASP A 219 12.38 19.07 31.33
N ALA A 220 12.32 20.27 30.72
CA ALA A 220 11.62 21.42 31.28
C ALA A 220 10.15 21.07 31.65
N PRO A 221 9.71 21.27 32.91
CA PRO A 221 8.43 20.77 33.40
C PRO A 221 7.21 21.20 32.56
N ASP A 222 7.11 22.48 32.22
CA ASP A 222 5.98 23.01 31.45
C ASP A 222 5.94 22.45 30.03
N ALA A 223 7.10 22.27 29.39
CA ALA A 223 7.21 21.70 28.06
C ALA A 223 6.80 20.22 28.05
N MET A 224 7.21 19.48 29.07
CA MET A 224 6.82 18.08 29.23
C MET A 224 5.32 17.93 29.54
N ALA A 225 4.77 18.77 30.40
CA ALA A 225 3.33 18.80 30.67
C ALA A 225 2.52 19.07 29.39
N ALA A 226 2.92 20.06 28.60
CA ALA A 226 2.29 20.34 27.30
C ALA A 226 2.43 19.18 26.31
N ALA A 227 3.60 18.54 26.25
CA ALA A 227 3.82 17.38 25.37
C ALA A 227 2.94 16.18 25.74
N PHE A 228 2.79 15.89 27.04
CA PHE A 228 1.91 14.82 27.51
C PHE A 228 0.44 15.12 27.25
N ALA A 229 -0.02 16.35 27.52
CA ALA A 229 -1.39 16.74 27.20
C ALA A 229 -1.70 16.61 25.70
N LEU A 230 -0.77 17.03 24.83
CA LEU A 230 -0.91 16.85 23.39
C LEU A 230 -0.89 15.37 22.98
N GLN A 231 -0.04 14.55 23.60
CA GLN A 231 -0.02 13.10 23.37
C GLN A 231 -1.38 12.47 23.67
N GLU A 232 -2.00 12.79 24.81
CA GLU A 232 -3.32 12.27 25.17
C GLU A 232 -4.39 12.63 24.13
N VAL A 233 -4.44 13.90 23.69
CA VAL A 233 -5.38 14.35 22.66
C VAL A 233 -5.15 13.63 21.33
N GLN A 234 -3.89 13.45 20.92
CA GLN A 234 -3.56 12.76 19.67
C GLN A 234 -3.93 11.27 19.74
N LEU A 235 -3.61 10.59 20.84
CA LEU A 235 -3.96 9.18 21.02
C LEU A 235 -5.48 8.97 21.08
N TYR A 236 -6.21 9.84 21.78
CA TYR A 236 -7.67 9.84 21.78
C TYR A 236 -8.24 10.01 20.37
N THR A 237 -7.69 10.93 19.59
CA THR A 237 -8.11 11.17 18.21
C THR A 237 -7.87 9.93 17.33
N LEU A 238 -6.70 9.30 17.42
CA LEU A 238 -6.37 8.08 16.71
C LEU A 238 -7.28 6.90 17.11
N GLU A 239 -7.62 6.80 18.39
CA GLU A 239 -8.56 5.78 18.88
C GLU A 239 -9.94 5.97 18.25
N LYS A 240 -10.49 7.19 18.29
CA LYS A 240 -11.85 7.48 17.80
C LYS A 240 -11.96 7.44 16.28
N LEU A 241 -10.95 7.91 15.56
CA LEU A 241 -11.01 8.00 14.10
C LEU A 241 -10.54 6.73 13.39
N ILE A 242 -9.71 5.90 14.03
CA ILE A 242 -9.06 4.76 13.37
C ILE A 242 -9.32 3.46 14.10
N ALA A 243 -8.91 3.35 15.37
CA ALA A 243 -8.96 2.07 16.09
C ALA A 243 -10.40 1.57 16.32
N GLN A 244 -11.30 2.46 16.76
CA GLN A 244 -12.68 2.09 17.07
C GLN A 244 -13.49 1.73 15.81
N PRO A 245 -13.46 2.49 14.69
CA PRO A 245 -14.08 2.08 13.44
C PRO A 245 -13.49 0.76 12.90
N THR A 246 -12.17 0.59 12.98
CA THR A 246 -11.49 -0.66 12.60
C THR A 246 -12.03 -1.84 13.40
N LEU A 247 -12.09 -1.72 14.74
CA LEU A 247 -12.57 -2.79 15.60
C LEU A 247 -14.02 -3.16 15.31
N ARG A 248 -14.88 -2.16 15.06
CA ARG A 248 -16.27 -2.40 14.65
C ARG A 248 -16.35 -3.14 13.32
N HIS A 249 -15.54 -2.75 12.34
CA HIS A 249 -15.48 -3.41 11.05
C HIS A 249 -14.99 -4.86 11.17
N LEU A 250 -13.91 -5.10 11.92
CA LEU A 250 -13.37 -6.45 12.15
C LEU A 250 -14.39 -7.36 12.83
N ARG A 251 -15.11 -6.86 13.84
CA ARG A 251 -16.21 -7.62 14.49
C ARG A 251 -17.31 -7.99 13.50
N ALA A 252 -17.74 -7.04 12.66
CA ALA A 252 -18.75 -7.29 11.63
C ALA A 252 -18.26 -8.34 10.60
N CYS A 253 -16.98 -8.27 10.21
CA CYS A 253 -16.35 -9.25 9.32
C CYS A 253 -16.31 -10.64 9.94
N ILE A 254 -15.99 -10.78 11.23
CA ILE A 254 -16.02 -12.08 11.92
C ILE A 254 -17.43 -12.68 11.87
N SER A 255 -18.46 -11.90 12.23
CA SER A 255 -19.85 -12.37 12.16
C SER A 255 -20.33 -12.71 10.75
N TYR A 256 -19.78 -12.06 9.72
CA TYR A 256 -20.01 -12.43 8.33
C TYR A 256 -19.31 -13.76 7.98
N MET A 257 -18.03 -13.90 8.32
CA MET A 257 -17.23 -15.09 8.05
C MET A 257 -17.82 -16.34 8.71
N GLU A 258 -18.28 -16.26 9.96
CA GLU A 258 -18.94 -17.36 10.65
C GLU A 258 -20.20 -17.86 9.91
N ARG A 259 -21.01 -16.93 9.38
CA ARG A 259 -22.19 -17.27 8.56
C ARG A 259 -21.79 -17.92 7.24
N GLU A 260 -20.73 -17.42 6.61
CA GLU A 260 -20.25 -17.93 5.34
C GLU A 260 -19.63 -19.32 5.46
N VAL A 261 -18.84 -19.57 6.52
CA VAL A 261 -18.35 -20.90 6.87
C VAL A 261 -19.51 -21.87 7.05
N LYS A 262 -20.52 -21.51 7.85
CA LYS A 262 -21.71 -22.34 8.05
C LYS A 262 -22.49 -22.60 6.75
N ARG A 263 -22.51 -21.66 5.81
CA ARG A 263 -23.14 -21.83 4.49
C ARG A 263 -22.35 -22.85 3.66
N LEU A 264 -21.03 -22.71 3.59
CA LEU A 264 -20.14 -23.60 2.84
C LEU A 264 -20.13 -25.03 3.41
N GLU A 265 -20.16 -25.19 4.74
CA GLU A 265 -20.27 -26.49 5.40
C GLU A 265 -21.56 -27.23 4.99
N LYS A 266 -22.68 -26.52 4.89
CA LYS A 266 -23.95 -27.10 4.43
C LYS A 266 -23.90 -27.52 2.96
N GLU A 267 -23.27 -26.71 2.10
CA GLU A 267 -23.11 -27.05 0.69
C GLU A 267 -22.20 -28.27 0.50
N LEU A 268 -21.11 -28.35 1.26
CA LEU A 268 -20.22 -29.50 1.26
C LEU A 268 -20.94 -30.78 1.74
N ALA A 269 -21.76 -30.68 2.79
CA ALA A 269 -22.56 -31.80 3.27
C ALA A 269 -23.59 -32.27 2.22
N ALA A 270 -24.20 -31.34 1.49
CA ALA A 270 -25.16 -31.65 0.42
C ALA A 270 -24.50 -32.27 -0.83
N GLN A 271 -23.21 -31.99 -1.10
CA GLN A 271 -22.46 -32.63 -2.19
C GLN A 271 -22.00 -34.06 -1.85
N ASN A 272 -21.86 -34.36 -0.56
CA ASN A 272 -21.47 -35.69 -0.07
C ASN A 272 -22.66 -36.60 0.27
N SER A 273 -23.90 -36.10 0.11
CA SER A 273 -25.15 -36.86 0.29
C SER A 273 -25.72 -37.28 -1.06
#